data_AF-A0A4U8UNG8-F1
#
_entry.id   AF-A0A4U8UNG8-F1
#
_cell.length_a   1.000
_cell.length_b   1.000
_cell.length_c   1.000
_cell.angle_alpha   90.00
_cell.angle_beta   90.00
_cell.angle_gamma   90.00
#
_symmetry.space_group_name_H-M   'P 1'
#
loop_
_entity.id
_entity.type
_entity.pdbx_description
1 polymer ?
#
loop_
_entity_poly.entity_id
_entity_poly.type
_entity_poly.pdbx_seq_one_letter_code
_entity_poly.pdbx_strand_id
1 'polypeptide(L)'
;MDAAQAKAYKPEDAFFSYKQRDAIIYALGVGCAVKDDLKFLYESHEDFQVLPTYVVAPGLLANSITDCPGIEFELAKILHGEQYIEVYAPLPTEADLRTELRVVDVLDKGSGALILSNLTTFDKNSGKKLCMQQFGTFQVGSGKFGGAKTCPEEKKCVPIPERAPDAVLEQATSVDQAVLYRMGSGDLNPLHVDPMFAKMSGFKTPILHGLCTMGFSTRHVLKTFANNDVSKFKAIKVRFSSPVIPGQTLVTEMWQEGNRIHFQTKVKETGKIVVSNGHMDLTDVVFRKPEVNATPTVQLKSDPIFSQIAQELPKQKGIVQKVRGIVVYDLTKNGKHAAYYTLDLKNGNGSVYQGEPKDGAKANATVIIDDDDFVKLSAGEINSAKAYMTGRIKIKGSAMMLQKLQGLMGGLRKSKM
;
A
#
# COMPACT_ATOMS: atom_id res chain seq x y z
N MET A 1 -10.05 -15.01 -34.97
CA MET A 1 -10.41 -13.69 -34.41
C MET A 1 -10.84 -12.76 -35.54
N ASP A 2 -12.06 -12.23 -35.48
CA ASP A 2 -12.60 -11.18 -36.36
C ASP A 2 -12.87 -9.92 -35.53
N ALA A 3 -11.98 -8.93 -35.66
CA ALA A 3 -12.07 -7.69 -34.91
C ALA A 3 -13.28 -6.83 -35.34
N ALA A 4 -13.69 -6.88 -36.61
CA ALA A 4 -14.81 -6.06 -37.10
C ALA A 4 -16.13 -6.57 -36.51
N GLN A 5 -16.31 -7.89 -36.51
CA GLN A 5 -17.47 -8.52 -35.89
C GLN A 5 -17.51 -8.28 -34.38
N ALA A 6 -16.37 -8.42 -33.69
CA ALA A 6 -16.28 -8.19 -32.25
C ALA A 6 -16.62 -6.73 -31.86
N LYS A 7 -16.13 -5.75 -32.63
CA LYS A 7 -16.42 -4.32 -32.39
C LYS A 7 -17.87 -3.93 -32.67
N ALA A 8 -18.54 -4.66 -33.56
CA ALA A 8 -19.96 -4.44 -33.85
C ALA A 8 -20.88 -5.05 -32.77
N TYR A 9 -20.35 -5.91 -31.89
CA TYR A 9 -21.12 -6.56 -30.84
C TYR A 9 -21.66 -5.57 -29.82
N LYS A 10 -22.96 -5.68 -29.53
CA LYS A 10 -23.67 -4.90 -28.52
C LYS A 10 -24.40 -5.85 -27.58
N PRO A 11 -23.75 -6.28 -26.48
CA PRO A 11 -24.41 -7.09 -25.46
C PRO A 11 -25.45 -6.28 -24.69
N GLU A 12 -26.31 -6.97 -23.95
CA GLU A 12 -27.18 -6.33 -22.96
C GLU A 12 -26.35 -5.72 -21.81
N ASP A 13 -26.89 -4.68 -21.19
CA ASP A 13 -26.28 -4.06 -20.02
C ASP A 13 -26.28 -5.01 -18.82
N ALA A 14 -25.20 -4.96 -18.05
CA ALA A 14 -25.12 -5.68 -16.78
C ALA A 14 -25.61 -4.81 -15.63
N PHE A 15 -26.36 -5.42 -14.71
CA PHE A 15 -26.85 -4.76 -13.50
C PHE A 15 -26.17 -5.36 -12.27
N PHE A 16 -25.73 -4.49 -11.36
CA PHE A 16 -25.01 -4.87 -10.15
C PHE A 16 -25.46 -3.99 -8.99
N SER A 17 -25.76 -4.59 -7.86
CA SER A 17 -26.12 -3.86 -6.64
C SER A 17 -25.19 -4.25 -5.52
N TYR A 18 -24.80 -3.29 -4.68
CA TYR A 18 -24.00 -3.55 -3.49
C TYR A 18 -24.44 -2.71 -2.31
N LYS A 19 -24.11 -3.22 -1.13
CA LYS A 19 -24.23 -2.51 0.15
C LYS A 19 -22.87 -2.39 0.83
N GLN A 20 -22.85 -1.74 1.99
CA GLN A 20 -21.66 -1.53 2.82
C GLN A 20 -20.92 -2.85 3.10
N ARG A 21 -21.67 -3.93 3.38
CA ARG A 21 -21.11 -5.27 3.62
C ARG A 21 -20.23 -5.74 2.47
N ASP A 22 -20.69 -5.60 1.23
CA ASP A 22 -19.98 -6.11 0.06
C ASP A 22 -18.71 -5.29 -0.20
N ALA A 23 -18.79 -3.97 0.00
CA ALA A 23 -17.63 -3.07 -0.02
C ALA A 23 -16.59 -3.41 1.06
N ILE A 24 -17.02 -3.74 2.29
CA ILE A 24 -16.14 -4.16 3.39
C ILE A 24 -15.44 -5.48 3.07
N ILE A 25 -16.17 -6.47 2.54
CA ILE A 25 -15.58 -7.76 2.15
C ILE A 25 -14.53 -7.54 1.04
N TYR A 26 -14.81 -6.69 0.06
CA TYR A 26 -13.82 -6.30 -0.94
C TYR A 26 -12.59 -5.64 -0.30
N ALA A 27 -12.80 -4.65 0.60
CA ALA A 27 -11.72 -3.95 1.28
C ALA A 27 -10.79 -4.92 2.05
N LEU A 28 -11.36 -5.88 2.78
CA LEU A 28 -10.59 -6.96 3.43
C LEU A 28 -9.86 -7.83 2.40
N GLY A 29 -10.54 -8.18 1.30
CA GLY A 29 -9.99 -8.96 0.19
C GLY A 29 -8.79 -8.30 -0.50
N VAL A 30 -8.63 -6.97 -0.40
CA VAL A 30 -7.47 -6.22 -0.90
C VAL A 30 -6.54 -5.70 0.21
N GLY A 31 -6.64 -6.30 1.40
CA GLY A 31 -5.67 -6.17 2.47
C GLY A 31 -5.92 -5.02 3.45
N CYS A 32 -7.12 -4.40 3.47
CA CYS A 32 -7.44 -3.47 4.56
C CYS A 32 -7.34 -4.17 5.91
N ALA A 33 -6.77 -3.47 6.89
CA ALA A 33 -6.65 -3.96 8.26
C ALA A 33 -7.19 -2.91 9.25
N VAL A 34 -7.90 -3.38 10.29
CA VAL A 34 -8.57 -2.52 11.29
C VAL A 34 -7.66 -1.43 11.85
N LYS A 35 -6.38 -1.75 12.07
CA LYS A 35 -5.39 -0.83 12.64
C LYS A 35 -5.24 0.48 11.85
N ASP A 36 -5.28 0.41 10.51
CA ASP A 36 -4.92 1.53 9.63
C ASP A 36 -6.08 1.97 8.71
N ASP A 37 -7.11 1.14 8.56
CA ASP A 37 -8.10 1.24 7.47
C ASP A 37 -9.55 1.20 7.98
N LEU A 38 -9.80 1.58 9.25
CA LEU A 38 -11.11 1.45 9.87
C LEU A 38 -12.25 2.09 9.04
N LYS A 39 -11.97 3.23 8.38
CA LYS A 39 -12.93 3.91 7.49
C LYS A 39 -13.37 3.11 6.26
N PHE A 40 -12.67 2.05 5.90
CA PHE A 40 -13.07 1.13 4.82
C PHE A 40 -13.71 -0.16 5.36
N LEU A 41 -13.74 -0.34 6.68
CA LEU A 41 -14.06 -1.60 7.34
C LEU A 41 -15.21 -1.52 8.36
N TYR A 42 -15.59 -0.31 8.76
CA TYR A 42 -16.64 -0.07 9.74
C TYR A 42 -17.69 0.87 9.15
N GLU A 43 -18.86 0.32 8.87
CA GLU A 43 -19.99 1.01 8.24
C GLU A 43 -20.54 2.20 9.05
N SER A 44 -20.30 2.25 10.36
CA SER A 44 -20.66 3.39 11.21
C SER A 44 -19.49 4.35 11.49
N HIS A 45 -18.35 4.18 10.82
CA HIS A 45 -17.30 5.19 10.84
C HIS A 45 -17.82 6.49 10.21
N GLU A 46 -17.53 7.65 10.82
CA GLU A 46 -18.04 8.96 10.35
C GLU A 46 -17.64 9.25 8.90
N ASP A 47 -16.43 8.85 8.53
CA ASP A 47 -15.91 8.90 7.16
C ASP A 47 -15.94 7.54 6.44
N PHE A 48 -16.97 6.71 6.63
CA PHE A 48 -17.04 5.43 5.91
C PHE A 48 -16.99 5.63 4.39
N GLN A 49 -16.04 4.96 3.74
CA GLN A 49 -15.75 5.14 2.32
C GLN A 49 -15.58 3.80 1.60
N VAL A 50 -15.88 3.79 0.30
CA VAL A 50 -15.66 2.63 -0.57
C VAL A 50 -14.37 2.83 -1.36
N LEU A 51 -13.52 1.80 -1.41
CA LEU A 51 -12.29 1.85 -2.20
C LEU A 51 -12.60 2.06 -3.69
N PRO A 52 -11.93 3.00 -4.39
CA PRO A 52 -12.23 3.31 -5.79
C PRO A 52 -12.13 2.08 -6.72
N THR A 53 -11.20 1.17 -6.43
CA THR A 53 -11.03 -0.07 -7.20
C THR A 53 -12.18 -1.06 -7.05
N TYR A 54 -13.15 -0.86 -6.16
CA TYR A 54 -14.29 -1.77 -6.02
C TYR A 54 -15.14 -1.84 -7.30
N VAL A 55 -15.05 -0.84 -8.18
CA VAL A 55 -15.67 -0.88 -9.53
C VAL A 55 -15.28 -2.11 -10.35
N VAL A 56 -14.20 -2.81 -10.01
CA VAL A 56 -13.87 -4.09 -10.66
C VAL A 56 -14.98 -5.13 -10.51
N ALA A 57 -15.79 -5.10 -9.44
CA ALA A 57 -16.88 -6.06 -9.25
C ALA A 57 -17.98 -5.93 -10.34
N PRO A 58 -18.62 -4.76 -10.55
CA PRO A 58 -19.54 -4.59 -11.68
C PRO A 58 -18.82 -4.73 -13.04
N GLY A 59 -17.54 -4.35 -13.14
CA GLY A 59 -16.74 -4.53 -14.36
C GLY A 59 -16.55 -5.99 -14.77
N LEU A 60 -16.20 -6.85 -13.81
CA LEU A 60 -16.03 -8.29 -14.02
C LEU A 60 -17.34 -8.95 -14.46
N LEU A 61 -18.46 -8.61 -13.80
CA LEU A 61 -19.78 -9.10 -14.18
C LEU A 61 -20.14 -8.69 -15.62
N ALA A 62 -19.85 -7.43 -15.97
CA ALA A 62 -20.22 -6.88 -17.27
C ALA A 62 -19.30 -7.29 -18.42
N ASN A 63 -18.05 -7.71 -18.15
CA ASN A 63 -17.08 -8.08 -19.18
C ASN A 63 -17.32 -9.49 -19.74
N SER A 64 -18.55 -9.76 -20.18
CA SER A 64 -18.96 -11.03 -20.77
C SER A 64 -18.55 -11.11 -22.25
N ILE A 65 -17.25 -11.33 -22.48
CA ILE A 65 -16.68 -11.49 -23.83
C ILE A 65 -16.68 -12.94 -24.33
N THR A 66 -17.11 -13.90 -23.50
CA THR A 66 -17.12 -15.33 -23.82
C THR A 66 -17.98 -15.64 -25.05
N ASP A 67 -19.14 -15.00 -25.15
CA ASP A 67 -20.10 -15.20 -26.25
C ASP A 67 -19.98 -14.11 -27.33
N CYS A 68 -18.92 -13.30 -27.30
CA CYS A 68 -18.74 -12.19 -28.23
C CYS A 68 -18.44 -12.71 -29.65
N PRO A 69 -19.30 -12.41 -30.66
CA PRO A 69 -19.06 -12.79 -32.04
C PRO A 69 -17.70 -12.26 -32.55
N GLY A 70 -16.96 -13.09 -33.27
CA GLY A 70 -15.61 -12.76 -33.75
C GLY A 70 -14.49 -13.06 -32.76
N ILE A 71 -14.81 -13.40 -31.50
CA ILE A 71 -13.85 -13.86 -30.51
C ILE A 71 -14.01 -15.38 -30.31
N GLU A 72 -12.95 -16.14 -30.57
CA GLU A 72 -12.89 -17.56 -30.23
C GLU A 72 -12.36 -17.69 -28.82
N PHE A 73 -13.23 -17.79 -27.82
CA PHE A 73 -12.83 -17.76 -26.42
C PHE A 73 -12.37 -19.14 -25.92
N GLU A 74 -11.13 -19.22 -25.43
CA GLU A 74 -10.59 -20.43 -24.78
C GLU A 74 -10.18 -20.13 -23.34
N LEU A 75 -11.04 -20.45 -22.37
CA LEU A 75 -10.87 -20.08 -20.95
C LEU A 75 -9.48 -20.44 -20.39
N ALA A 76 -8.93 -21.61 -20.74
CA ALA A 76 -7.61 -22.07 -20.26
C ALA A 76 -6.42 -21.24 -20.80
N LYS A 77 -6.63 -20.42 -21.84
CA LYS A 77 -5.61 -19.55 -22.47
C LYS A 77 -5.80 -18.08 -22.14
N ILE A 78 -6.83 -17.74 -21.37
CA ILE A 78 -7.18 -16.36 -21.03
C ILE A 78 -6.38 -15.88 -19.83
N LEU A 79 -5.68 -14.76 -20.03
CA LEU A 79 -5.03 -14.03 -18.97
C LEU A 79 -5.61 -12.62 -18.92
N HIS A 80 -5.83 -12.12 -17.71
CA HIS A 80 -6.05 -10.69 -17.52
C HIS A 80 -4.68 -10.00 -17.63
N GLY A 81 -4.42 -9.33 -18.75
CA GLY A 81 -3.09 -8.75 -19.05
C GLY A 81 -2.94 -7.32 -18.54
N GLU A 82 -3.97 -6.49 -18.68
CA GLU A 82 -3.93 -5.09 -18.28
C GLU A 82 -5.29 -4.61 -17.75
N GLN A 83 -5.26 -3.67 -16.80
CA GLN A 83 -6.45 -3.04 -16.27
C GLN A 83 -6.27 -1.52 -16.24
N TYR A 84 -7.29 -0.80 -16.66
CA TYR A 84 -7.44 0.63 -16.43
C TYR A 84 -8.75 0.90 -15.68
N ILE A 85 -8.74 1.86 -14.76
CA ILE A 85 -9.92 2.37 -14.09
C ILE A 85 -9.82 3.90 -14.07
N GLU A 86 -10.92 4.59 -14.37
CA GLU A 86 -11.11 6.02 -14.16
C GLU A 86 -12.42 6.22 -13.41
N VAL A 87 -12.38 6.96 -12.32
CA VAL A 87 -13.54 7.26 -11.47
C VAL A 87 -13.82 8.76 -11.54
N TYR A 88 -15.09 9.13 -11.75
CA TYR A 88 -15.50 10.52 -11.95
C TYR A 88 -15.99 11.20 -10.66
N ALA A 89 -16.30 10.40 -9.63
CA ALA A 89 -16.63 10.85 -8.28
C ALA A 89 -16.46 9.67 -7.29
N PRO A 90 -16.23 9.91 -5.98
CA PRO A 90 -16.23 8.85 -4.99
C PRO A 90 -17.44 7.93 -5.12
N LEU A 91 -17.23 6.63 -4.94
CA LEU A 91 -18.30 5.65 -5.01
C LEU A 91 -19.27 5.85 -3.85
N PRO A 92 -20.59 5.69 -4.08
CA PRO A 92 -21.57 5.62 -3.01
C PRO A 92 -21.24 4.47 -2.03
N THR A 93 -21.74 4.54 -0.80
CA THR A 93 -21.60 3.44 0.18
C THR A 93 -22.52 2.26 -0.12
N GLU A 94 -23.53 2.48 -0.95
CA GLU A 94 -24.44 1.50 -1.54
C GLU A 94 -24.95 2.06 -2.87
N ALA A 95 -25.14 1.20 -3.88
CA ALA A 95 -25.63 1.65 -5.18
C ALA A 95 -26.29 0.51 -5.96
N ASP A 96 -27.23 0.90 -6.81
CA ASP A 96 -27.69 0.09 -7.94
C ASP A 96 -27.00 0.61 -9.21
N LEU A 97 -26.29 -0.26 -9.90
CA LEU A 97 -25.43 0.09 -11.02
C LEU A 97 -25.92 -0.55 -12.32
N ARG A 98 -25.71 0.17 -13.42
CA ARG A 98 -25.85 -0.32 -14.80
C ARG A 98 -24.50 -0.16 -15.49
N THR A 99 -23.99 -1.21 -16.13
CA THR A 99 -22.70 -1.19 -16.82
C THR A 99 -22.86 -1.61 -18.27
N GLU A 100 -22.36 -0.76 -19.16
CA GLU A 100 -22.34 -0.98 -20.60
C GLU A 100 -20.96 -1.52 -21.03
N LEU A 101 -20.93 -2.61 -21.81
CA LEU A 101 -19.73 -3.17 -22.41
C LEU A 101 -19.59 -2.72 -23.87
N ARG A 102 -18.39 -2.28 -24.25
CA ARG A 102 -17.99 -2.03 -25.65
C ARG A 102 -16.64 -2.68 -25.93
N VAL A 103 -16.59 -3.64 -26.83
CA VAL A 103 -15.31 -4.15 -27.37
C VAL A 103 -14.69 -3.05 -28.23
N VAL A 104 -13.54 -2.56 -27.81
CA VAL A 104 -12.81 -1.46 -28.45
C VAL A 104 -12.02 -1.96 -29.64
N ASP A 105 -11.27 -3.04 -29.46
CA ASP A 105 -10.51 -3.68 -30.54
C ASP A 105 -10.05 -5.09 -30.16
N VAL A 106 -9.67 -5.87 -31.18
CA VAL A 106 -8.98 -7.15 -31.01
C VAL A 106 -7.64 -7.05 -31.71
N LEU A 107 -6.58 -6.92 -30.93
CA LEU A 107 -5.23 -6.63 -31.42
C LEU A 107 -4.39 -7.90 -31.59
N ASP A 108 -3.70 -8.00 -32.71
CA ASP A 108 -2.75 -9.07 -32.98
C ASP A 108 -1.38 -8.72 -32.38
N LYS A 109 -1.00 -9.44 -31.31
CA LYS A 109 0.30 -9.28 -30.64
C LYS A 109 1.29 -10.37 -31.04
N GLY A 110 1.01 -11.12 -32.10
CA GLY A 110 1.87 -12.17 -32.63
C GLY A 110 1.85 -13.46 -31.80
N SER A 111 2.19 -13.40 -30.51
CA SER A 111 2.13 -14.56 -29.61
C SER A 111 0.73 -14.81 -29.03
N GLY A 112 -0.21 -13.88 -29.23
CA GLY A 112 -1.58 -13.95 -28.74
C GLY A 112 -2.44 -12.81 -29.27
N ALA A 113 -3.72 -12.82 -28.92
CA ALA A 113 -4.66 -11.72 -29.17
C ALA A 113 -4.88 -10.91 -27.90
N LEU A 114 -4.92 -9.59 -28.01
CA LEU A 114 -5.34 -8.70 -26.92
C LEU A 114 -6.72 -8.14 -27.24
N ILE A 115 -7.73 -8.56 -26.48
CA ILE A 115 -9.09 -8.04 -26.54
C ILE A 115 -9.17 -6.85 -25.60
N LEU A 116 -9.44 -5.66 -26.15
CA LEU A 116 -9.64 -4.44 -25.38
C LEU A 116 -11.14 -4.19 -25.23
N SER A 117 -11.62 -4.13 -23.99
CA SER A 117 -13.03 -3.87 -23.67
C SER A 117 -13.15 -2.65 -22.77
N ASN A 118 -13.96 -1.66 -23.17
CA ASN A 118 -14.35 -0.56 -22.30
C ASN A 118 -15.66 -0.92 -21.60
N LEU A 119 -15.71 -0.66 -20.30
CA LEU A 119 -16.91 -0.79 -19.49
C LEU A 119 -17.23 0.55 -18.85
N THR A 120 -18.43 1.06 -19.10
CA THR A 120 -18.88 2.32 -18.50
C THR A 120 -20.00 2.04 -17.52
N THR A 121 -19.79 2.43 -16.27
CA THR A 121 -20.75 2.18 -15.18
C THR A 121 -21.45 3.48 -14.81
N PHE A 122 -22.77 3.37 -14.68
CA PHE A 122 -23.68 4.44 -14.31
C PHE A 122 -24.44 4.06 -13.05
N ASP A 123 -24.80 5.07 -12.26
CA ASP A 123 -25.87 4.92 -11.28
C ASP A 123 -27.17 4.63 -12.02
N LYS A 124 -27.85 3.53 -11.66
CA LYS A 124 -29.03 3.03 -12.38
C LYS A 124 -30.20 4.00 -12.33
N ASN A 125 -30.36 4.72 -11.23
CA ASN A 125 -31.54 5.55 -10.96
C ASN A 125 -31.42 6.95 -11.57
N SER A 126 -30.27 7.59 -11.39
CA SER A 126 -29.99 8.95 -11.87
C SER A 126 -29.38 9.01 -13.27
N GLY A 127 -28.83 7.88 -13.77
CA GLY A 127 -28.07 7.84 -15.02
C GLY A 127 -26.70 8.51 -14.94
N LYS A 128 -26.25 8.93 -13.75
CA LYS A 128 -24.94 9.58 -13.56
C LYS A 128 -23.82 8.61 -13.88
N LYS A 129 -22.90 9.00 -14.77
CA LYS A 129 -21.67 8.24 -15.06
C LYS A 129 -20.76 8.22 -13.82
N LEU A 130 -20.40 7.04 -13.33
CA LEU A 130 -19.60 6.88 -12.11
C LEU A 130 -18.14 6.54 -12.42
N CYS A 131 -17.91 5.60 -13.35
CA CYS A 131 -16.56 5.20 -13.74
C CYS A 131 -16.50 4.66 -15.16
N MET A 132 -15.27 4.58 -15.68
CA MET A 132 -14.93 3.81 -16.88
C MET A 132 -13.78 2.86 -16.56
N GLN A 133 -13.85 1.65 -17.07
CA GLN A 133 -12.79 0.66 -16.99
C GLN A 133 -12.38 0.22 -18.38
N GLN A 134 -11.09 -0.07 -18.59
CA GLN A 134 -10.64 -0.76 -19.79
C GLN A 134 -9.91 -2.04 -19.40
N PHE A 135 -10.50 -3.17 -19.79
CA PHE A 135 -9.95 -4.50 -19.59
C PHE A 135 -9.11 -4.87 -20.81
N GLY A 136 -7.90 -5.34 -20.57
CA GLY A 136 -7.03 -5.94 -21.57
C GLY A 136 -6.93 -7.44 -21.35
N THR A 137 -7.79 -8.20 -22.01
CA THR A 137 -7.79 -9.66 -21.93
C THR A 137 -6.83 -10.22 -22.98
N PHE A 138 -5.80 -10.95 -22.55
CA PHE A 138 -4.83 -11.56 -23.45
C PHE A 138 -5.12 -13.06 -23.61
N GLN A 139 -5.39 -13.49 -24.84
CA GLN A 139 -5.55 -14.90 -25.18
C GLN A 139 -4.26 -15.43 -25.80
N VAL A 140 -3.54 -16.26 -25.03
CA VAL A 140 -2.26 -16.84 -25.43
C VAL A 140 -2.44 -17.73 -26.66
N GLY A 141 -1.51 -17.66 -27.62
CA GLY A 141 -1.50 -18.49 -28.83
C GLY A 141 -2.48 -18.08 -29.92
N SER A 142 -3.38 -17.13 -29.66
CA SER A 142 -4.41 -16.68 -30.62
C SER A 142 -3.99 -15.47 -31.47
N GLY A 143 -2.69 -15.29 -31.69
CA GLY A 143 -2.13 -14.23 -32.54
C GLY A 143 -1.97 -14.68 -34.00
N LYS A 144 -1.30 -13.86 -34.82
CA LYS A 144 -1.01 -14.10 -36.25
C LYS A 144 -2.27 -14.20 -37.15
N PHE A 145 -3.36 -13.57 -36.73
CA PHE A 145 -4.59 -13.48 -37.52
C PHE A 145 -4.62 -12.25 -38.45
N GLY A 146 -3.57 -11.43 -38.46
CA GLY A 146 -3.44 -10.28 -39.35
C GLY A 146 -4.17 -9.02 -38.89
N GLY A 147 -4.57 -8.96 -37.62
CA GLY A 147 -5.22 -7.79 -37.02
C GLY A 147 -4.29 -6.61 -36.79
N ALA A 148 -4.88 -5.49 -36.36
CA ALA A 148 -4.11 -4.30 -35.96
C ALA A 148 -3.20 -4.61 -34.75
N LYS A 149 -2.01 -4.02 -34.71
CA LYS A 149 -1.07 -4.20 -33.59
C LYS A 149 -1.30 -3.22 -32.43
N THR A 150 -1.95 -2.10 -32.71
CA THR A 150 -2.14 -0.97 -31.79
C THR A 150 -3.52 -0.38 -31.95
N CYS A 151 -4.10 0.12 -30.86
CA CYS A 151 -5.36 0.86 -30.87
C CYS A 151 -5.13 2.28 -30.30
N PRO A 152 -5.60 3.35 -30.96
CA PRO A 152 -5.53 4.72 -30.40
C PRO A 152 -6.31 4.90 -29.10
N GLU A 153 -7.37 4.11 -28.89
CA GLU A 153 -8.20 4.15 -27.67
C GLU A 153 -7.63 3.31 -26.51
N GLU A 154 -6.52 2.59 -26.74
CA GLU A 154 -5.81 1.85 -25.70
C GLU A 154 -5.25 2.82 -24.66
N LYS A 155 -5.66 2.66 -23.40
CA LYS A 155 -5.04 3.35 -22.26
C LYS A 155 -3.69 2.69 -21.99
N LYS A 156 -2.61 3.35 -22.40
CA LYS A 156 -1.25 2.80 -22.37
C LYS A 156 -0.67 2.83 -20.95
N CYS A 157 0.05 1.76 -20.60
CA CYS A 157 0.99 1.81 -19.47
C CYS A 157 2.12 2.80 -19.75
N VAL A 158 2.76 3.28 -18.69
CA VAL A 158 3.88 4.22 -18.77
C VAL A 158 5.09 3.62 -18.05
N PRO A 159 6.30 3.66 -18.65
CA PRO A 159 7.51 3.24 -17.96
C PRO A 159 7.67 3.90 -16.60
N ILE A 160 8.30 3.19 -15.66
CA ILE A 160 8.71 3.78 -14.38
C ILE A 160 9.86 4.78 -14.60
N PRO A 161 10.01 5.81 -13.76
CA PRO A 161 11.19 6.67 -13.78
C PRO A 161 12.49 5.89 -13.50
N GLU A 162 13.57 6.22 -14.23
CA GLU A 162 14.90 5.61 -14.07
C GLU A 162 15.68 6.22 -12.89
N ARG A 163 15.08 6.16 -11.69
CA ARG A 163 15.66 6.64 -10.42
C ARG A 163 15.17 5.77 -9.26
N ALA A 164 15.75 5.93 -8.08
CA ALA A 164 15.26 5.23 -6.88
C ALA A 164 13.79 5.58 -6.58
N PRO A 165 12.97 4.64 -6.09
CA PRO A 165 11.60 4.91 -5.65
C PRO A 165 11.56 6.00 -4.58
N ASP A 166 10.54 6.86 -4.65
CA ASP A 166 10.26 7.85 -3.61
C ASP A 166 9.70 7.17 -2.35
N ALA A 167 8.82 6.17 -2.53
CA ALA A 167 8.29 5.34 -1.46
C ALA A 167 8.34 3.86 -1.80
N VAL A 168 8.44 3.04 -0.77
CA VAL A 168 8.25 1.60 -0.84
C VAL A 168 7.35 1.17 0.31
N LEU A 169 6.29 0.44 0.01
CA LEU A 169 5.42 -0.19 1.02
C LEU A 169 5.41 -1.70 0.83
N GLU A 170 5.51 -2.43 1.94
CA GLU A 170 5.45 -3.88 1.95
C GLU A 170 4.20 -4.35 2.69
N GLN A 171 3.50 -5.33 2.13
CA GLN A 171 2.37 -5.97 2.80
C GLN A 171 2.33 -7.46 2.45
N ALA A 172 2.35 -8.31 3.50
CA ALA A 172 2.09 -9.73 3.34
C ALA A 172 0.62 -9.98 2.98
N THR A 173 0.39 -10.84 1.98
CA THR A 173 -0.94 -11.36 1.70
C THR A 173 -1.24 -12.52 2.65
N SER A 174 -2.52 -12.78 2.92
CA SER A 174 -2.92 -14.01 3.60
C SER A 174 -2.71 -15.24 2.70
N VAL A 175 -2.47 -16.41 3.30
CA VAL A 175 -2.53 -17.69 2.56
C VAL A 175 -3.93 -17.94 1.97
N ASP A 176 -4.97 -17.37 2.58
CA ASP A 176 -6.36 -17.45 2.12
C ASP A 176 -6.81 -16.20 1.34
N GLN A 177 -5.88 -15.32 0.94
CA GLN A 177 -6.21 -14.03 0.33
C GLN A 177 -7.11 -14.17 -0.91
N ALA A 178 -6.84 -15.16 -1.75
CA ALA A 178 -7.62 -15.42 -2.97
C ALA A 178 -9.06 -15.84 -2.66
N VAL A 179 -9.27 -16.61 -1.58
CA VAL A 179 -10.60 -17.06 -1.14
C VAL A 179 -11.43 -15.89 -0.63
N LEU A 180 -10.81 -14.95 0.09
CA LEU A 180 -11.51 -13.76 0.53
C LEU A 180 -11.80 -12.80 -0.63
N TYR A 181 -10.81 -12.57 -1.49
CA TYR A 181 -10.95 -11.65 -2.62
C TYR A 181 -12.03 -12.10 -3.60
N ARG A 182 -12.13 -13.39 -3.94
CA ARG A 182 -13.17 -13.90 -4.84
C ARG A 182 -14.58 -13.65 -4.30
N MET A 183 -14.77 -13.67 -2.98
CA MET A 183 -16.07 -13.39 -2.36
C MET A 183 -16.41 -11.91 -2.39
N GLY A 184 -15.42 -11.03 -2.21
CA GLY A 184 -15.64 -9.57 -2.25
C GLY A 184 -15.76 -9.00 -3.65
N SER A 185 -15.03 -9.54 -4.62
CA SER A 185 -14.98 -9.03 -6.00
C SER A 185 -15.98 -9.72 -6.94
N GLY A 186 -16.39 -10.95 -6.65
CA GLY A 186 -17.18 -11.77 -7.55
C GLY A 186 -16.38 -12.53 -8.61
N ASP A 187 -15.04 -12.45 -8.63
CA ASP A 187 -14.21 -13.28 -9.52
C ASP A 187 -14.10 -14.71 -9.00
N LEU A 188 -15.03 -15.56 -9.45
CA LEU A 188 -15.15 -16.95 -9.00
C LEU A 188 -14.29 -17.94 -9.79
N ASN A 189 -13.36 -17.50 -10.63
CA ASN A 189 -12.54 -18.38 -11.46
C ASN A 189 -11.79 -19.44 -10.62
N PRO A 190 -11.95 -20.75 -10.92
CA PRO A 190 -11.34 -21.84 -10.17
C PRO A 190 -9.82 -21.81 -10.16
N LEU A 191 -9.17 -21.12 -11.11
CA LEU A 191 -7.71 -20.88 -11.15
C LEU A 191 -7.15 -20.37 -9.81
N HIS A 192 -7.97 -19.64 -9.05
CA HIS A 192 -7.55 -18.99 -7.82
C HIS A 192 -7.81 -19.79 -6.54
N VAL A 193 -8.42 -20.98 -6.63
CA VAL A 193 -8.76 -21.78 -5.44
C VAL A 193 -8.61 -23.29 -5.64
N ASP A 194 -8.81 -23.82 -6.85
CA ASP A 194 -8.72 -25.25 -7.14
C ASP A 194 -7.32 -25.62 -7.65
N PRO A 195 -6.55 -26.45 -6.91
CA PRO A 195 -5.21 -26.89 -7.34
C PRO A 195 -5.22 -27.68 -8.66
N MET A 196 -6.26 -28.45 -8.94
CA MET A 196 -6.35 -29.24 -10.18
C MET A 196 -6.54 -28.33 -11.38
N PHE A 197 -7.44 -27.35 -11.28
CA PHE A 197 -7.65 -26.38 -12.34
C PHE A 197 -6.42 -25.50 -12.57
N ALA A 198 -5.76 -25.05 -11.51
CA ALA A 198 -4.52 -24.29 -11.60
C ALA A 198 -3.42 -25.08 -12.33
N LYS A 199 -3.26 -26.38 -12.01
CA LYS A 199 -2.33 -27.28 -12.67
C LYS A 199 -2.64 -27.47 -14.16
N MET A 200 -3.91 -27.69 -14.50
CA MET A 200 -4.36 -27.77 -15.90
C MET A 200 -4.08 -26.47 -16.68
N SER A 201 -4.15 -25.33 -16.00
CA SER A 201 -3.86 -24.00 -16.56
C SER A 201 -2.37 -23.64 -16.57
N GLY A 202 -1.48 -24.59 -16.24
CA GLY A 202 -0.03 -24.41 -16.30
C GLY A 202 0.63 -23.82 -15.04
N PHE A 203 -0.10 -23.69 -13.93
CA PHE A 203 0.42 -23.19 -12.66
C PHE A 203 0.67 -24.33 -11.67
N LYS A 204 1.70 -24.19 -10.81
CA LYS A 204 2.02 -25.23 -9.81
C LYS A 204 0.98 -25.30 -8.68
N THR A 205 0.39 -24.16 -8.33
CA THR A 205 -0.60 -23.97 -7.26
C THR A 205 -1.57 -22.88 -7.70
N PRO A 206 -2.73 -22.73 -7.04
CA PRO A 206 -3.59 -21.57 -7.25
C PRO A 206 -2.81 -20.26 -7.04
N ILE A 207 -3.11 -19.28 -7.88
CA ILE A 207 -2.48 -17.95 -7.86
C ILE A 207 -3.45 -16.90 -7.36
N LEU A 208 -2.95 -15.82 -6.78
CA LEU A 208 -3.76 -14.67 -6.38
C LEU A 208 -4.25 -13.92 -7.62
N HIS A 209 -5.47 -13.38 -7.58
CA HIS A 209 -6.02 -12.55 -8.64
C HIS A 209 -5.13 -11.33 -8.91
N GLY A 210 -4.88 -11.01 -10.18
CA GLY A 210 -4.13 -9.81 -10.56
C GLY A 210 -4.81 -8.54 -10.04
N LEU A 211 -6.13 -8.47 -10.15
CA LEU A 211 -6.94 -7.35 -9.64
C LEU A 211 -6.88 -7.22 -8.10
N CYS A 212 -6.66 -8.31 -7.35
CA CYS A 212 -6.37 -8.23 -5.92
C CYS A 212 -5.03 -7.52 -5.68
N THR A 213 -3.98 -7.93 -6.40
CA THR A 213 -2.64 -7.30 -6.32
C THR A 213 -2.69 -5.81 -6.72
N MET A 214 -3.50 -5.44 -7.72
CA MET A 214 -3.79 -4.05 -8.06
C MET A 214 -4.50 -3.31 -6.91
N GLY A 215 -5.46 -3.94 -6.24
CA GLY A 215 -6.14 -3.38 -5.07
C GLY A 215 -5.18 -3.06 -3.92
N PHE A 216 -4.26 -3.98 -3.58
CA PHE A 216 -3.19 -3.73 -2.62
C PHE A 216 -2.32 -2.54 -3.05
N SER A 217 -1.84 -2.55 -4.30
CA SER A 217 -0.96 -1.49 -4.82
C SER A 217 -1.66 -0.12 -4.79
N THR A 218 -2.95 -0.08 -5.13
CA THR A 218 -3.76 1.15 -5.08
C THR A 218 -3.86 1.68 -3.66
N ARG A 219 -4.13 0.82 -2.68
CA ARG A 219 -4.18 1.21 -1.27
C ARG A 219 -2.84 1.74 -0.78
N HIS A 220 -1.73 1.11 -1.17
CA HIS A 220 -0.39 1.60 -0.83
C HIS A 220 -0.19 3.03 -1.33
N VAL A 221 -0.53 3.31 -2.59
CA VAL A 221 -0.39 4.66 -3.14
C VAL A 221 -1.35 5.66 -2.49
N LEU A 222 -2.62 5.29 -2.26
CA LEU A 222 -3.57 6.15 -1.55
C LEU A 222 -3.11 6.48 -0.13
N LYS A 223 -2.59 5.49 0.60
CA LYS A 223 -2.06 5.69 1.95
C LYS A 223 -0.89 6.67 1.94
N THR A 224 0.06 6.47 1.02
CA THR A 224 1.29 7.27 0.95
C THR A 224 1.08 8.69 0.43
N PHE A 225 0.32 8.86 -0.66
CA PHE A 225 0.25 10.13 -1.38
C PHE A 225 -1.08 10.86 -1.24
N ALA A 226 -2.12 10.19 -0.73
CA ALA A 226 -3.46 10.75 -0.58
C ALA A 226 -3.98 10.75 0.86
N ASN A 227 -3.20 10.31 1.86
CA ASN A 227 -3.69 10.10 3.25
C ASN A 227 -4.97 9.24 3.30
N ASN A 228 -5.07 8.23 2.42
CA ASN A 228 -6.26 7.42 2.20
C ASN A 228 -7.53 8.21 1.80
N ASP A 229 -7.42 9.45 1.34
CA ASP A 229 -8.55 10.23 0.82
C ASP A 229 -8.94 9.71 -0.58
N VAL A 230 -10.07 9.00 -0.66
CA VAL A 230 -10.53 8.41 -1.93
C VAL A 230 -11.03 9.46 -2.91
N SER A 231 -11.35 10.69 -2.46
CA SER A 231 -11.76 11.77 -3.36
C SER A 231 -10.64 12.26 -4.27
N LYS A 232 -9.39 11.97 -3.89
CA LYS A 232 -8.21 12.26 -4.69
C LYS A 232 -7.96 11.25 -5.80
N PHE A 233 -8.55 10.06 -5.73
CA PHE A 233 -8.38 9.05 -6.77
C PHE A 233 -9.06 9.51 -8.06
N LYS A 234 -8.30 9.57 -9.16
CA LYS A 234 -8.86 9.85 -10.50
C LYS A 234 -8.81 8.64 -11.41
N ALA A 235 -7.62 8.06 -11.60
CA ALA A 235 -7.47 6.92 -12.49
C ALA A 235 -6.27 6.06 -12.11
N ILE A 236 -6.28 4.79 -12.51
CA ILE A 236 -5.14 3.86 -12.40
C ILE A 236 -5.02 3.03 -13.67
N LYS A 237 -3.78 2.76 -14.09
CA LYS A 237 -3.43 1.82 -15.16
C LYS A 237 -2.40 0.83 -14.62
N VAL A 238 -2.54 -0.45 -14.95
CA VAL A 238 -1.57 -1.50 -14.64
C VAL A 238 -1.40 -2.50 -15.78
N ARG A 239 -0.23 -3.15 -15.82
CA ARG A 239 0.01 -4.39 -16.56
C ARG A 239 0.42 -5.50 -15.60
N PHE A 240 -0.26 -6.63 -15.67
CA PHE A 240 0.06 -7.84 -14.91
C PHE A 240 1.18 -8.60 -15.63
N SER A 241 2.31 -8.80 -14.96
CA SER A 241 3.53 -9.34 -15.58
C SER A 241 3.94 -10.72 -15.06
N SER A 242 3.49 -11.11 -13.87
CA SER A 242 3.79 -12.41 -13.26
C SER A 242 2.77 -12.76 -12.17
N PRO A 243 2.55 -14.05 -11.89
CA PRO A 243 1.61 -14.48 -10.85
C PRO A 243 2.16 -14.20 -9.44
N VAL A 244 1.24 -14.00 -8.51
CA VAL A 244 1.49 -13.96 -7.05
C VAL A 244 0.91 -15.22 -6.45
N ILE A 245 1.59 -15.84 -5.50
CA ILE A 245 1.05 -16.94 -4.69
C ILE A 245 0.49 -16.36 -3.39
N PRO A 246 -0.77 -16.67 -2.99
CA PRO A 246 -1.31 -16.23 -1.70
C PRO A 246 -0.37 -16.61 -0.54
N GLY A 247 -0.15 -15.69 0.38
CA GLY A 247 0.83 -15.80 1.48
C GLY A 247 2.16 -15.08 1.20
N GLN A 248 2.45 -14.73 -0.05
CA GLN A 248 3.65 -13.95 -0.40
C GLN A 248 3.51 -12.48 -0.02
N THR A 249 4.67 -11.81 0.08
CA THR A 249 4.77 -10.39 0.44
C THR A 249 4.85 -9.53 -0.81
N LEU A 250 3.88 -8.63 -0.97
CA LEU A 250 3.89 -7.61 -2.01
C LEU A 250 4.76 -6.43 -1.56
N VAL A 251 5.59 -5.93 -2.47
CA VAL A 251 6.38 -4.72 -2.29
C VAL A 251 6.03 -3.75 -3.41
N THR A 252 5.35 -2.65 -3.07
CA THR A 252 4.95 -1.61 -4.03
C THR A 252 5.95 -0.47 -3.97
N GLU A 253 6.68 -0.29 -5.06
CA GLU A 253 7.63 0.80 -5.28
C GLU A 253 6.92 1.92 -6.02
N MET A 254 7.08 3.16 -5.57
CA MET A 254 6.28 4.30 -6.02
C MET A 254 7.16 5.52 -6.29
N TRP A 255 6.85 6.24 -7.37
CA TRP A 255 7.54 7.45 -7.80
C TRP A 255 6.51 8.54 -8.10
N GLN A 256 6.66 9.70 -7.49
CA GLN A 256 5.77 10.83 -7.72
C GLN A 256 6.31 11.73 -8.83
N GLU A 257 5.51 11.92 -9.88
CA GLU A 257 5.73 12.88 -10.97
C GLU A 257 4.52 13.82 -11.03
N GLY A 258 4.58 14.90 -10.23
CA GLY A 258 3.45 15.81 -10.03
C GLY A 258 2.25 15.11 -9.39
N ASN A 259 1.11 15.10 -10.11
CA ASN A 259 -0.13 14.45 -9.70
C ASN A 259 -0.22 12.98 -10.14
N ARG A 260 0.76 12.47 -10.89
CA ARG A 260 0.83 11.08 -11.30
C ARG A 260 1.82 10.34 -10.41
N ILE A 261 1.37 9.25 -9.80
CA ILE A 261 2.24 8.32 -9.09
C ILE A 261 2.50 7.11 -9.97
N HIS A 262 3.72 6.98 -10.47
CA HIS A 262 4.17 5.76 -11.12
C HIS A 262 4.42 4.71 -10.05
N PHE A 263 4.14 3.45 -10.35
CA PHE A 263 4.44 2.36 -9.44
C PHE A 263 4.71 1.04 -10.15
N GLN A 264 5.40 0.16 -9.44
CA GLN A 264 5.46 -1.26 -9.76
C GLN A 264 5.32 -2.06 -8.47
N THR A 265 4.87 -3.31 -8.61
CA THR A 265 4.76 -4.21 -7.46
C THR A 265 5.55 -5.48 -7.75
N LYS A 266 6.37 -5.88 -6.78
CA LYS A 266 7.16 -7.12 -6.80
C LYS A 266 6.78 -8.04 -5.65
N VAL A 267 7.13 -9.31 -5.79
CA VAL A 267 7.07 -10.30 -4.71
C VAL A 267 8.40 -10.30 -3.97
N LYS A 268 8.41 -9.99 -2.67
CA LYS A 268 9.63 -9.86 -1.85
C LYS A 268 10.49 -11.12 -1.90
N GLU A 269 9.86 -12.28 -1.82
CA GLU A 269 10.51 -13.58 -1.72
C GLU A 269 11.25 -13.98 -3.00
N THR A 270 10.87 -13.43 -4.15
CA THR A 270 11.43 -13.83 -5.46
C THR A 270 12.06 -12.68 -6.24
N GLY A 271 11.80 -11.43 -5.84
CA GLY A 271 12.17 -10.23 -6.59
C GLY A 271 11.40 -10.04 -7.91
N LYS A 272 10.46 -10.93 -8.27
CA LYS A 272 9.74 -10.84 -9.54
C LYS A 272 8.73 -9.69 -9.53
N ILE A 273 8.72 -8.91 -10.61
CA ILE A 273 7.72 -7.87 -10.86
C ILE A 273 6.40 -8.55 -11.28
N VAL A 274 5.33 -8.30 -10.53
CA VAL A 274 3.99 -8.86 -10.76
C VAL A 274 3.01 -7.83 -11.31
N VAL A 275 3.22 -6.55 -11.00
CA VAL A 275 2.58 -5.41 -11.66
C VAL A 275 3.68 -4.50 -12.17
N SER A 276 3.68 -4.25 -13.48
CA SER A 276 4.68 -3.43 -14.17
C SER A 276 4.05 -2.19 -14.79
N ASN A 277 4.84 -1.12 -14.92
CA ASN A 277 4.47 0.10 -15.64
C ASN A 277 3.12 0.68 -15.18
N GLY A 278 2.86 0.58 -13.87
CA GLY A 278 1.65 1.07 -13.25
C GLY A 278 1.73 2.57 -13.07
N HIS A 279 0.59 3.25 -13.18
CA HIS A 279 0.48 4.63 -12.71
C HIS A 279 -0.91 4.88 -12.13
N MET A 280 -0.98 5.74 -11.12
CA MET A 280 -2.22 6.26 -10.57
C MET A 280 -2.21 7.78 -10.65
N ASP A 281 -3.24 8.33 -11.29
CA ASP A 281 -3.50 9.77 -11.33
C ASP A 281 -4.32 10.15 -10.10
N LEU A 282 -3.81 11.13 -9.37
CA LEU A 282 -4.43 11.71 -8.20
C LEU A 282 -4.74 13.20 -8.43
N THR A 283 -5.63 13.78 -7.64
CA THR A 283 -5.85 15.23 -7.60
C THR A 283 -5.18 15.87 -6.39
N ASP A 284 -4.68 17.09 -6.57
CA ASP A 284 -4.14 17.94 -5.51
C ASP A 284 -3.14 17.23 -4.58
N VAL A 285 -2.17 16.54 -5.20
CA VAL A 285 -1.11 15.87 -4.46
C VAL A 285 -0.02 16.88 -4.16
N VAL A 286 0.20 17.16 -2.88
CA VAL A 286 1.39 17.88 -2.44
C VAL A 286 2.56 16.90 -2.51
N PHE A 287 3.63 17.25 -3.22
CA PHE A 287 4.86 16.46 -3.20
C PHE A 287 5.33 16.30 -1.76
N ARG A 288 5.20 15.08 -1.25
CA ARG A 288 5.76 14.69 0.04
C ARG A 288 6.82 13.68 -0.30
N LYS A 289 8.10 14.06 -0.13
CA LYS A 289 9.17 13.07 -0.11
C LYS A 289 8.78 12.06 0.98
N PRO A 290 8.50 10.80 0.63
CA PRO A 290 8.00 9.85 1.61
C PRO A 290 9.09 9.62 2.65
N GLU A 291 8.79 9.98 3.89
CA GLU A 291 9.64 9.60 5.01
C GLU A 291 9.56 8.07 5.13
N VAL A 292 10.67 7.42 4.84
CA VAL A 292 10.85 5.97 4.97
C VAL A 292 10.56 5.62 6.44
N ASN A 293 9.42 4.95 6.66
CA ASN A 293 8.93 4.48 7.96
C ASN A 293 8.67 5.57 9.02
N ALA A 294 7.65 6.40 8.82
CA ALA A 294 7.02 7.12 9.93
C ALA A 294 5.76 6.38 10.40
N THR A 295 5.90 5.58 11.46
CA THR A 295 4.82 5.40 12.44
C THR A 295 4.29 6.80 12.79
N PRO A 296 2.97 7.05 12.94
CA PRO A 296 2.44 8.39 13.21
C PRO A 296 3.22 9.05 14.35
N THR A 297 4.12 9.97 14.02
CA THR A 297 4.91 10.70 15.00
C THR A 297 3.97 11.70 15.62
N VAL A 298 3.47 11.36 16.81
CA VAL A 298 3.11 12.39 17.78
C VAL A 298 4.35 13.26 17.91
N GLN A 299 4.29 14.51 17.44
CA GLN A 299 5.38 15.45 17.65
C GLN A 299 5.54 15.63 19.17
N LEU A 300 6.69 15.25 19.69
CA LEU A 300 7.02 15.30 21.11
C LEU A 300 7.80 16.59 21.38
N LYS A 301 7.54 17.22 22.53
CA LYS A 301 8.27 18.42 22.95
C LYS A 301 9.76 18.13 23.17
N SER A 302 10.09 16.87 23.41
CA SER A 302 11.47 16.39 23.55
C SER A 302 12.21 16.15 22.21
N ASP A 303 11.54 16.15 21.06
CA ASP A 303 12.18 15.90 19.75
C ASP A 303 13.39 16.84 19.46
N PRO A 304 13.31 18.17 19.72
CA PRO A 304 14.45 19.07 19.52
C PRO A 304 15.62 18.76 20.46
N ILE A 305 15.34 18.20 21.63
CA ILE A 305 16.33 17.88 22.66
C ILE A 305 17.14 16.67 22.21
N PHE A 306 16.48 15.60 21.75
CA PHE A 306 17.18 14.45 21.18
C PHE A 306 17.95 14.80 19.92
N SER A 307 17.43 15.71 19.09
CA SER A 307 18.15 16.25 17.93
C SER A 307 19.43 16.97 18.36
N GLN A 308 19.38 17.80 19.40
CA GLN A 308 20.56 18.46 19.95
C GLN A 308 21.56 17.46 20.55
N ILE A 309 21.08 16.44 21.26
CA ILE A 309 21.96 15.37 21.78
C ILE A 309 22.65 14.64 20.63
N ALA A 310 21.93 14.31 19.55
CA ALA A 310 22.49 13.66 18.37
C ALA A 310 23.60 14.49 17.71
N GLN A 311 23.45 15.81 17.67
CA GLN A 311 24.45 16.75 17.11
C GLN A 311 25.68 16.93 18.01
N GLU A 312 25.49 16.93 19.33
CA GLU A 312 26.57 17.16 20.29
C GLU A 312 27.34 15.88 20.66
N LEU A 313 26.69 14.72 20.58
CA LEU A 313 27.28 13.44 21.00
C LEU A 313 28.62 13.14 20.31
N PRO A 314 28.79 13.29 18.98
CA PRO A 314 30.07 13.04 18.32
C PRO A 314 31.21 13.95 18.78
N LYS A 315 30.90 15.11 19.36
CA LYS A 315 31.88 16.07 19.88
C LYS A 315 32.38 15.68 21.28
N GLN A 316 31.70 14.76 21.97
CA GLN A 316 32.02 14.33 23.33
C GLN A 316 33.04 13.19 23.34
N LYS A 317 34.34 13.54 23.40
CA LYS A 317 35.42 12.54 23.48
C LYS A 317 35.30 11.70 24.76
N GLY A 318 35.38 10.37 24.61
CA GLY A 318 35.42 9.44 25.75
C GLY A 318 34.07 8.93 26.23
N ILE A 319 32.93 9.44 25.72
CA ILE A 319 31.60 9.06 26.20
C ILE A 319 31.27 7.59 25.89
N VAL A 320 31.55 7.13 24.67
CA VAL A 320 31.37 5.74 24.24
C VAL A 320 32.22 4.80 25.09
N GLN A 321 33.48 5.16 25.35
CA GLN A 321 34.41 4.36 26.14
C GLN A 321 34.00 4.24 27.62
N LYS A 322 33.30 5.24 28.16
CA LYS A 322 32.82 5.28 29.56
C LYS A 322 31.49 4.57 29.76
N VAL A 323 30.57 4.64 28.79
CA VAL A 323 29.22 4.05 28.91
C VAL A 323 29.16 2.64 28.35
N ARG A 324 29.73 2.38 27.15
CA ARG A 324 29.80 1.08 26.46
C ARG A 324 28.46 0.32 26.47
N GLY A 325 27.39 0.95 26.00
CA GLY A 325 26.06 0.34 26.04
C GLY A 325 24.99 1.12 25.28
N ILE A 326 23.82 0.52 25.19
CA ILE A 326 22.63 1.11 24.56
C ILE A 326 21.65 1.53 25.66
N VAL A 327 21.26 2.79 25.65
CA VAL A 327 20.20 3.33 26.53
C VAL A 327 19.01 3.74 25.68
N VAL A 328 17.82 3.28 26.05
CA VAL A 328 16.57 3.62 25.37
C VAL A 328 15.74 4.54 26.26
N TYR A 329 15.21 5.61 25.71
CA TYR A 329 14.15 6.42 26.30
C TYR A 329 12.82 6.00 25.68
N ASP A 330 11.93 5.46 26.50
CA ASP A 330 10.55 5.16 26.19
C ASP A 330 9.69 6.34 26.66
N LEU A 331 9.39 7.24 25.72
CA LEU A 331 8.64 8.44 25.99
C LEU A 331 7.15 8.14 25.99
N THR A 332 6.46 8.58 27.03
CA THR A 332 5.01 8.50 27.13
C THR A 332 4.36 9.86 26.95
N LYS A 333 3.10 9.87 26.52
CA LYS A 333 2.24 11.06 26.50
C LYS A 333 0.86 10.65 27.01
N ASN A 334 0.35 11.33 28.02
CA ASN A 334 -0.92 10.98 28.68
C ASN A 334 -0.93 9.50 29.16
N GLY A 335 0.21 9.01 29.65
CA GLY A 335 0.36 7.65 30.17
C GLY A 335 0.42 6.53 29.12
N LYS A 336 0.41 6.86 27.81
CA LYS A 336 0.58 5.88 26.71
C LYS A 336 1.96 6.04 26.07
N HIS A 337 2.52 4.95 25.57
CA HIS A 337 3.75 4.99 24.75
C HIS A 337 3.57 5.94 23.56
N ALA A 338 4.56 6.80 23.32
CA ALA A 338 4.54 7.78 22.24
C ALA A 338 5.72 7.63 21.30
N ALA A 339 6.94 7.43 21.80
CA ALA A 339 8.11 7.16 20.96
C ALA A 339 9.24 6.47 21.74
N TYR A 340 10.12 5.81 21.01
CA TYR A 340 11.44 5.45 21.50
C TYR A 340 12.51 6.41 20.98
N TYR A 341 13.49 6.71 21.82
CA TYR A 341 14.77 7.28 21.41
C TYR A 341 15.91 6.39 21.92
N THR A 342 16.76 5.96 21.01
CA THR A 342 17.90 5.10 21.32
C THR A 342 19.20 5.90 21.27
N LEU A 343 19.95 5.82 22.38
CA LEU A 343 21.34 6.26 22.47
C LEU A 343 22.22 5.03 22.40
N ASP A 344 22.83 4.79 21.24
CA ASP A 344 23.79 3.70 21.06
C ASP A 344 25.20 4.22 21.31
N LEU A 345 25.77 3.82 22.45
CA LEU A 345 27.12 4.16 22.88
C LEU A 345 28.01 2.90 22.96
N LYS A 346 27.76 1.89 22.11
CA LYS A 346 28.61 0.69 22.04
C LYS A 346 29.89 0.92 21.23
N ASN A 347 29.78 1.59 20.08
CA ASN A 347 30.84 1.65 19.08
C ASN A 347 31.01 3.05 18.48
N GLY A 348 32.17 3.29 17.87
CA GLY A 348 32.47 4.52 17.12
C GLY A 348 32.38 5.79 17.99
N ASN A 349 31.71 6.81 17.46
CA ASN A 349 31.44 8.07 18.15
C ASN A 349 30.08 8.09 18.88
N GLY A 350 29.39 6.95 18.92
CA GLY A 350 28.03 6.84 19.40
C GLY A 350 27.00 7.45 18.44
N SER A 351 25.73 7.12 18.65
CA SER A 351 24.63 7.68 17.86
C SER A 351 23.39 7.84 18.70
N VAL A 352 22.55 8.82 18.32
CA VAL A 352 21.21 8.99 18.87
C VAL A 352 20.23 8.99 17.71
N TYR A 353 19.16 8.21 17.82
CA TYR A 353 18.13 8.11 16.79
C TYR A 353 16.77 7.79 17.42
N GLN A 354 15.70 8.19 16.74
CA GLN A 354 14.35 7.80 17.10
C GLN A 354 14.11 6.33 16.66
N GLY A 355 13.43 5.57 17.51
CA GLY A 355 13.14 4.15 17.31
C GLY A 355 13.84 3.22 18.30
N GLU A 356 13.48 1.94 18.22
CA GLU A 356 14.11 0.87 19.00
C GLU A 356 15.55 0.61 18.55
N PRO A 357 16.38 -0.06 19.37
CA PRO A 357 17.75 -0.40 18.99
C PRO A 357 17.81 -1.19 17.68
N LYS A 358 18.70 -0.76 16.78
CA LYS A 358 18.89 -1.39 15.46
C LYS A 358 19.48 -2.80 15.57
N ASP A 359 19.34 -3.57 14.49
CA ASP A 359 19.97 -4.88 14.29
C ASP A 359 19.63 -5.93 15.38
N GLY A 360 18.45 -5.81 15.99
CA GLY A 360 18.01 -6.69 17.07
C GLY A 360 18.81 -6.55 18.37
N ALA A 361 19.57 -5.46 18.52
CA ALA A 361 20.36 -5.21 19.71
C ALA A 361 19.46 -5.04 20.96
N LYS A 362 19.90 -5.55 22.11
CA LYS A 362 19.18 -5.34 23.38
C LYS A 362 19.65 -4.07 24.07
N ALA A 363 18.68 -3.30 24.59
CA ALA A 363 18.94 -2.16 25.47
C ALA A 363 19.58 -2.64 26.78
N ASN A 364 20.62 -1.95 27.23
CA ASN A 364 21.23 -2.17 28.53
C ASN A 364 20.44 -1.48 29.65
N ALA A 365 19.79 -0.37 29.34
CA ALA A 365 18.84 0.31 30.22
C ALA A 365 17.72 0.97 29.41
N THR A 366 16.52 1.02 29.97
CA THR A 366 15.37 1.73 29.41
C THR A 366 14.83 2.69 30.46
N VAL A 367 14.73 3.97 30.10
CA VAL A 367 14.13 5.04 30.90
C VAL A 367 12.73 5.30 30.35
N ILE A 368 11.71 5.07 31.16
CA ILE A 368 10.32 5.35 30.82
C ILE A 368 9.91 6.64 31.51
N ILE A 369 9.48 7.64 30.76
CA ILE A 369 9.21 8.99 31.25
C ILE A 369 8.20 9.71 30.34
N ASP A 370 7.33 10.52 30.92
CA ASP A 370 6.41 11.36 30.13
C ASP A 370 7.17 12.48 29.41
N ASP A 371 6.76 12.83 28.19
CA ASP A 371 7.39 13.84 27.34
C ASP A 371 7.56 15.19 28.05
N ASP A 372 6.54 15.65 28.78
CA ASP A 372 6.62 16.91 29.53
C ASP A 372 7.62 16.84 30.69
N ASP A 373 7.67 15.70 31.38
CA ASP A 373 8.61 15.48 32.47
C ASP A 373 10.05 15.31 31.93
N PHE A 374 10.24 14.75 30.73
CA PHE A 374 11.54 14.71 30.08
C PHE A 374 12.05 16.11 29.75
N VAL A 375 11.20 16.99 29.20
CA VAL A 375 11.58 18.39 28.95
C VAL A 375 11.99 19.08 30.24
N LYS A 376 11.20 18.98 31.30
CA LYS A 376 11.55 19.55 32.62
C LYS A 376 12.83 18.95 33.18
N LEU A 377 13.03 17.64 33.02
CA LEU A 377 14.23 16.95 33.46
C LEU A 377 15.44 17.50 32.71
N SER A 378 15.32 17.68 31.39
CA SER A 378 16.36 18.17 30.49
C SER A 378 16.72 19.64 30.72
N ALA A 379 15.76 20.46 31.18
CA ALA A 379 15.96 21.83 31.62
C ALA A 379 16.54 21.92 33.05
N GLY A 380 16.47 20.84 33.82
CA GLY A 380 16.92 20.79 35.22
C GLY A 380 15.89 21.27 36.23
N GLU A 381 14.64 21.48 35.80
CA GLU A 381 13.52 21.88 36.65
C GLU A 381 13.05 20.76 37.56
N ILE A 382 13.25 19.50 37.17
CA ILE A 382 13.03 18.34 38.04
C ILE A 382 14.33 17.58 38.30
N ASN A 383 14.48 17.11 39.53
CA ASN A 383 15.59 16.26 39.95
C ASN A 383 15.32 14.80 39.58
N SER A 384 16.28 14.14 38.92
CA SER A 384 16.11 12.76 38.44
C SER A 384 15.86 11.74 39.56
N ALA A 385 16.53 11.87 40.70
CA ALA A 385 16.38 10.94 41.83
C ALA A 385 14.99 11.08 42.46
N LYS A 386 14.52 12.31 42.66
CA LYS A 386 13.15 12.57 43.16
C LYS A 386 12.09 12.09 42.16
N ALA A 387 12.29 12.33 40.87
CA ALA A 387 11.37 11.89 39.82
C ALA A 387 11.28 10.35 39.74
N TYR A 388 12.40 9.65 39.95
CA TYR A 388 12.42 8.20 40.09
C TYR A 388 11.67 7.71 41.35
N MET A 389 11.97 8.27 42.52
CA MET A 389 11.31 7.88 43.78
C MET A 389 9.80 8.13 43.79
N THR A 390 9.33 9.15 43.07
CA THR A 390 7.90 9.50 42.95
C THR A 390 7.19 8.78 41.80
N GLY A 391 7.89 7.87 41.09
CA GLY A 391 7.31 7.05 40.02
C GLY A 391 7.10 7.78 38.69
N ARG A 392 7.53 9.04 38.57
CA ARG A 392 7.48 9.83 37.32
C ARG A 392 8.52 9.34 36.28
N ILE A 393 9.61 8.74 36.75
CA ILE A 393 10.57 8.02 35.92
C ILE A 393 10.59 6.57 36.35
N LYS A 394 10.47 5.64 35.40
CA LYS A 394 10.71 4.22 35.64
C LYS A 394 11.96 3.79 34.90
N ILE A 395 12.75 2.93 35.52
CA ILE A 395 13.99 2.41 34.95
C ILE A 395 13.87 0.89 34.85
N LYS A 396 14.19 0.35 33.66
CA LYS A 396 14.43 -1.08 33.44
C LYS A 396 15.90 -1.28 33.07
N GLY A 397 16.51 -2.39 33.48
CA GLY A 397 17.91 -2.70 33.18
C GLY A 397 18.91 -1.99 34.11
N SER A 398 20.09 -1.66 33.60
CA SER A 398 21.24 -1.25 34.42
C SER A 398 21.13 0.19 34.95
N ALA A 399 20.73 0.34 36.22
CA ALA A 399 20.70 1.63 36.92
C ALA A 399 22.09 2.31 37.00
N MET A 400 23.17 1.53 37.13
CA MET A 400 24.54 2.04 37.15
C MET A 400 24.94 2.70 35.82
N MET A 401 24.46 2.17 34.68
CA MET A 401 24.71 2.77 33.38
C MET A 401 24.05 4.14 33.24
N LEU A 402 22.84 4.29 33.79
CA LEU A 402 22.13 5.57 33.78
C LEU A 402 22.81 6.62 34.68
N GLN A 403 23.39 6.21 35.81
CA GLN A 403 24.20 7.12 36.64
C GLN A 403 25.44 7.62 35.89
N LYS A 404 26.14 6.74 35.17
CA LYS A 404 27.28 7.12 34.31
C LYS A 404 26.86 8.10 33.22
N LEU A 405 25.73 7.85 32.56
CA LEU A 405 25.18 8.72 31.52
C LEU A 405 24.78 10.09 32.09
N GLN A 406 24.11 10.12 33.25
CA GLN A 406 23.66 11.35 33.89
C GLN A 406 24.82 12.26 34.30
N GLY A 407 25.90 11.70 34.88
CA GLY A 407 27.09 12.47 35.25
C GLY A 407 27.77 13.15 34.05
N LEU A 408 27.68 12.54 32.86
CA LEU A 408 28.25 13.07 31.62
C LEU A 408 27.33 14.10 30.94
N MET A 409 26.01 13.86 30.95
CA MET A 409 25.00 14.81 30.45
C MET A 409 24.88 16.07 31.30
N GLY A 410 25.16 15.99 32.60
CA GLY A 410 25.29 17.16 33.47
C GLY A 410 26.48 18.06 33.12
N GLY A 411 27.54 17.51 32.52
CA GLY A 411 28.69 18.28 32.00
C GLY A 411 28.35 19.10 30.75
N LEU A 412 27.48 18.57 29.89
CA LEU A 412 26.97 19.27 28.70
C LEU A 412 26.21 20.56 29.06
N ARG A 413 25.42 20.57 30.14
CA ARG A 413 24.72 21.77 30.63
C ARG A 413 25.65 22.89 31.10
N LYS A 414 26.79 22.53 31.70
CA LYS A 414 27.75 23.52 32.24
C LYS A 414 28.64 24.15 31.17
N SER A 415 28.68 23.60 29.95
CA SER A 415 29.47 24.14 28.84
C SER A 415 28.77 25.28 28.04
N LYS A 416 27.56 25.67 28.45
CA LYS A 416 26.76 26.77 27.86
C LYS A 416 26.38 27.85 28.88
N MET A 417 27.13 28.01 29.97
CA MET A 417 27.11 29.22 30.81
C MET A 417 28.40 30.00 30.63
#